data_AF-A0A4Q5TQU7-F1
#
_entry.id   AF-A0A4Q5TQU7-F1
#
_cell.length_a   1.000
_cell.length_b   1.000
_cell.length_c   1.000
_cell.angle_alpha   90.00
_cell.angle_beta   90.00
_cell.angle_gamma   90.00
#
_symmetry.space_group_name_H-M   'P 1'
#
loop_
_entity.id
_entity.type
_entity.pdbx_description
1 polymer ?
#
loop_
_entity_poly.entity_id
_entity_poly.type
_entity_poly.pdbx_seq_one_letter_code
_entity_poly.pdbx_strand_id
1 'polypeptide(L)'
;MFRNRLAKSFRHTGKLARKQGISCYRVYDHDLPEFPFCIEFYGSRLYVAEYKRRHHLDEDEHEIAVEKSLEVMMEILGVGRGDIFLKLRQRKAGRLGQYQKLDAVKEEFMVQENGLNFLVNLS
;
A
#
# COMPACT_ATOMS: atom_id res chain seq x y z
N MET A 1 -3.69 -17.02 -0.60
CA MET A 1 -3.88 -16.50 -1.98
C MET A 1 -3.13 -15.18 -2.20
N PHE A 2 -3.36 -14.16 -1.35
CA PHE A 2 -2.73 -12.85 -1.47
C PHE A 2 -1.20 -12.88 -1.60
N ARG A 3 -0.50 -13.57 -0.68
CA ARG A 3 0.97 -13.77 -0.70
C ARG A 3 1.50 -14.17 -2.08
N ASN A 4 0.91 -15.20 -2.68
CA ASN A 4 1.34 -15.73 -3.98
C ASN A 4 1.11 -14.71 -5.11
N ARG A 5 -0.03 -14.01 -5.08
CA ARG A 5 -0.35 -12.99 -6.08
C ARG A 5 0.60 -11.80 -5.97
N LEU A 6 0.81 -11.29 -4.76
CA LEU A 6 1.72 -10.18 -4.48
C LEU A 6 3.15 -10.54 -4.90
N ALA A 7 3.65 -11.73 -4.52
CA ALA A 7 4.98 -12.20 -4.88
C ALA A 7 5.16 -12.28 -6.40
N LYS A 8 4.15 -12.80 -7.12
CA LYS A 8 4.18 -12.87 -8.59
C LYS A 8 4.24 -11.48 -9.21
N SER A 9 3.43 -10.55 -8.71
CA SER A 9 3.39 -9.17 -9.21
C SER A 9 4.70 -8.44 -8.94
N PHE A 10 5.21 -8.51 -7.70
CA PHE A 10 6.48 -7.91 -7.31
C PHE A 10 7.67 -8.42 -8.11
N ARG A 11 7.73 -9.75 -8.34
CA ARG A 11 8.78 -10.34 -9.19
C ARG A 11 8.77 -9.77 -10.61
N HIS A 12 7.58 -9.55 -11.18
CA HIS A 12 7.44 -9.03 -12.53
C HIS A 12 7.72 -7.52 -12.60
N THR A 13 6.93 -6.74 -11.87
CA THR A 13 6.97 -5.27 -11.93
C THR A 13 8.25 -4.73 -11.31
N GLY A 14 8.71 -5.29 -10.19
CA GLY A 14 9.96 -4.86 -9.56
C GLY A 14 11.19 -5.12 -10.44
N LYS A 15 11.21 -6.23 -11.21
CA LYS A 15 12.27 -6.46 -12.21
C LYS A 15 12.23 -5.40 -13.31
N LEU A 16 11.04 -5.04 -13.78
CA LEU A 16 10.87 -4.02 -14.82
C LEU A 16 11.28 -2.63 -14.33
N ALA A 17 10.82 -2.25 -13.14
CA ALA A 17 11.14 -0.98 -12.50
C ALA A 17 12.66 -0.81 -12.31
N ARG A 18 13.35 -1.84 -11.78
CA ARG A 18 14.82 -1.83 -11.65
C ARG A 18 15.52 -1.67 -12.99
N LYS A 19 15.06 -2.35 -14.05
CA LYS A 19 15.66 -2.23 -15.39
C LYS A 19 15.51 -0.82 -15.97
N GLN A 20 14.43 -0.12 -15.63
CA GLN A 20 14.14 1.23 -16.12
C GLN A 20 14.61 2.35 -15.17
N GLY A 21 15.19 2.00 -14.00
CA GLY A 21 15.56 3.00 -12.99
C GLY A 21 14.36 3.71 -12.34
N ILE A 22 13.19 3.07 -12.34
CA ILE A 22 11.96 3.62 -11.77
C ILE A 22 11.88 3.26 -10.29
N SER A 23 11.84 4.27 -9.42
CA SER A 23 11.73 4.09 -7.96
C SER A 23 10.29 4.20 -7.44
N CYS A 24 9.39 4.78 -8.24
CA CYS A 24 7.98 4.96 -7.89
C CYS A 24 7.11 4.12 -8.83
N TYR A 25 6.41 3.12 -8.31
CA TYR A 25 5.59 2.24 -9.16
C TYR A 25 4.55 1.47 -8.37
N ARG A 26 3.44 1.16 -9.03
CA ARG A 26 2.40 0.29 -8.49
C ARG A 26 2.78 -1.18 -8.62
N VAL A 27 2.77 -1.90 -7.51
CA VAL A 27 3.08 -3.34 -7.47
C VAL A 27 1.83 -4.22 -7.41
N TYR A 28 0.70 -3.71 -6.94
CA TYR A 28 -0.54 -4.46 -6.85
C TYR A 28 -1.72 -3.50 -7.01
N ASP A 29 -2.73 -3.87 -7.80
CA ASP A 29 -3.85 -2.99 -8.14
C ASP A 29 -5.17 -3.76 -8.15
N HIS A 30 -5.74 -3.98 -6.96
CA HIS A 30 -7.03 -4.66 -6.81
C HIS A 30 -7.09 -6.04 -7.49
N ASP A 31 -5.97 -6.74 -7.58
CA ASP A 31 -5.87 -7.98 -8.35
C ASP A 31 -6.79 -9.11 -7.83
N LEU A 32 -7.19 -9.06 -6.56
CA LEU A 32 -8.07 -10.03 -5.92
C LEU A 32 -9.27 -9.32 -5.26
N PRO A 33 -10.51 -9.85 -5.41
CA PRO A 33 -11.68 -9.24 -4.81
C PRO A 33 -11.62 -9.10 -3.29
N GLU A 34 -11.05 -10.11 -2.62
CA GLU A 34 -10.95 -10.24 -1.16
C GLU A 34 -9.84 -9.39 -0.56
N PHE A 35 -8.91 -8.90 -1.39
CA PHE A 35 -7.78 -8.07 -0.98
C PHE A 35 -7.83 -6.76 -1.77
N PRO A 36 -8.73 -5.83 -1.41
CA PRO A 36 -9.00 -4.63 -2.18
C PRO A 36 -7.94 -3.55 -1.92
N PHE A 37 -6.67 -3.89 -2.06
CA PHE A 37 -5.54 -3.00 -1.89
C PHE A 37 -5.06 -2.45 -3.23
N CYS A 38 -4.53 -1.23 -3.19
CA CYS A 38 -3.59 -0.69 -4.17
C CYS A 38 -2.28 -0.44 -3.43
N ILE A 39 -1.19 -1.03 -3.91
CA ILE A 39 0.12 -1.02 -3.22
C ILE A 39 1.14 -0.42 -4.17
N GLU A 40 1.81 0.64 -3.72
CA GLU A 40 2.73 1.45 -4.52
C GLU A 40 4.04 1.67 -3.76
N PHE A 41 5.16 1.51 -4.45
CA PHE A 41 6.46 1.94 -3.96
C PHE A 41 6.65 3.43 -4.26
N TYR A 42 7.21 4.15 -3.29
CA TYR A 42 7.78 5.48 -3.44
C TYR A 42 9.18 5.45 -2.82
N GLY A 43 10.19 5.18 -3.64
CA GLY A 43 11.54 4.90 -3.14
C GLY A 43 11.56 3.62 -2.31
N SER A 44 11.93 3.72 -1.04
CA SER A 44 11.96 2.59 -0.09
C SER A 44 10.67 2.38 0.70
N ARG A 45 9.66 3.24 0.49
CA ARG A 45 8.42 3.26 1.30
C ARG A 45 7.24 2.73 0.51
N LEU A 46 6.25 2.19 1.23
CA LEU A 46 5.00 1.73 0.65
C LEU A 46 3.86 2.67 0.96
N TYR A 47 3.16 3.06 -0.10
CA TYR A 47 1.80 3.56 0.02
C TYR A 47 0.83 2.39 -0.20
N VAL A 48 -0.10 2.22 0.75
CA VAL A 48 -1.14 1.19 0.69
C VAL A 48 -2.50 1.86 0.81
N ALA A 49 -3.28 1.80 -0.26
CA ALA A 49 -4.67 2.22 -0.22
C ALA A 49 -5.59 1.00 -0.12
N GLU A 50 -6.34 0.91 0.97
CA GLU A 50 -7.43 -0.06 1.10
C GLU A 50 -8.72 0.55 0.57
N TYR A 51 -9.45 -0.15 -0.29
CA TYR A 51 -10.73 0.32 -0.80
C TYR A 51 -11.85 -0.45 -0.13
N LYS A 52 -12.70 0.29 0.60
CA LYS A 52 -13.83 -0.31 1.31
C LYS A 52 -14.78 -0.99 0.32
N ARG A 53 -14.95 -2.30 0.47
CA ARG A 53 -15.95 -3.09 -0.25
C ARG A 53 -17.02 -3.57 0.73
N ARG A 54 -18.18 -3.98 0.22
CA ARG A 54 -19.17 -4.65 1.08
C ARG A 54 -18.62 -6.04 1.39
N HIS A 55 -18.08 -6.20 2.60
CA HIS A 55 -17.72 -7.50 3.17
C HIS A 55 -18.66 -7.81 4.34
N HIS A 56 -18.78 -9.09 4.66
CA HIS A 56 -19.60 -9.57 5.79
C HIS A 56 -18.83 -9.60 7.12
N LEU A 57 -17.57 -9.15 7.11
CA LEU A 57 -16.72 -9.06 8.31
C LEU A 57 -17.20 -7.93 9.21
N ASP A 58 -17.15 -8.15 10.51
CA ASP A 58 -17.23 -7.08 11.49
C ASP A 58 -15.93 -6.23 11.51
N GLU A 59 -15.91 -5.18 12.32
CA GLU A 59 -14.79 -4.22 12.34
C GLU A 59 -13.51 -4.84 12.91
N ASP A 60 -13.63 -5.72 13.91
CA ASP A 60 -12.49 -6.39 14.56
C ASP A 60 -11.87 -7.45 13.63
N GLU A 61 -12.71 -8.24 12.94
CA GLU A 61 -12.28 -9.21 11.94
C GLU A 61 -11.59 -8.52 10.76
N HIS A 62 -12.11 -7.35 10.35
CA HIS A 62 -11.51 -6.52 9.31
C HIS A 62 -10.11 -6.03 9.71
N GLU A 63 -9.97 -5.52 10.93
CA GLU A 63 -8.69 -5.09 11.50
C GLU A 63 -7.64 -6.19 11.48
N ILE A 64 -8.01 -7.37 11.97
CA ILE A 64 -7.14 -8.53 11.99
C ILE A 64 -6.74 -8.94 10.56
N ALA A 65 -7.67 -8.86 9.60
CA ALA A 65 -7.39 -9.19 8.20
C ALA A 65 -6.44 -8.19 7.55
N VAL A 66 -6.58 -6.90 7.86
CA VAL A 66 -5.68 -5.84 7.39
C VAL A 66 -4.28 -6.02 7.96
N GLU A 67 -4.12 -6.24 9.26
CA GLU A 67 -2.81 -6.46 9.88
C GLU A 67 -2.11 -7.71 9.32
N LYS A 68 -2.82 -8.83 9.14
CA LYS A 68 -2.28 -10.02 8.46
C LYS A 68 -1.85 -9.73 7.02
N SER A 69 -2.57 -8.85 6.33
CA SER A 69 -2.20 -8.45 4.97
C SER A 69 -0.94 -7.59 4.97
N LEU A 70 -0.76 -6.72 5.96
CA LEU A 70 0.45 -5.91 6.13
C LEU A 70 1.66 -6.78 6.46
N GLU A 71 1.52 -7.82 7.28
CA GLU A 71 2.58 -8.81 7.53
C GLU A 71 3.06 -9.48 6.24
N VAL A 72 2.13 -9.88 5.39
CA VAL A 72 2.44 -10.45 4.06
C VAL A 72 3.15 -9.42 3.17
N MET A 73 2.72 -8.15 3.20
CA MET A 73 3.39 -7.09 2.45
C MET A 73 4.83 -6.89 2.92
N MET A 74 5.06 -6.81 4.24
CA MET A 74 6.41 -6.69 4.82
C MET A 74 7.32 -7.83 4.39
N GLU A 75 6.84 -9.07 4.50
CA GLU A 75 7.60 -10.27 4.13
C GLU A 75 7.97 -10.28 2.64
N ILE A 76 7.00 -10.02 1.76
CA ILE A 76 7.19 -10.18 0.31
C ILE A 76 7.91 -8.99 -0.33
N LEU A 77 7.63 -7.78 0.15
CA LEU A 77 8.15 -6.54 -0.42
C LEU A 77 9.42 -6.04 0.28
N GLY A 78 9.78 -6.64 1.42
CA GLY A 78 11.02 -6.34 2.14
C GLY A 78 11.07 -4.94 2.75
N VAL A 79 9.92 -4.45 3.23
CA VAL A 79 9.80 -3.13 3.87
C VAL A 79 9.41 -3.28 5.34
N GLY A 80 9.90 -2.36 6.17
CA GLY A 80 9.56 -2.31 7.59
C GLY A 80 8.18 -1.70 7.84
N ARG A 81 7.56 -2.04 8.99
CA ARG A 81 6.23 -1.51 9.37
C ARG A 81 6.17 0.02 9.36
N GLY A 82 7.23 0.69 9.82
CA GLY A 82 7.33 2.15 9.86
C GLY A 82 7.40 2.82 8.49
N ASP A 83 7.71 2.06 7.43
CA ASP A 83 7.77 2.56 6.05
C ASP A 83 6.48 2.29 5.27
N ILE A 84 5.43 1.75 5.92
CA ILE A 84 4.14 1.44 5.29
C ILE A 84 3.08 2.46 5.72
N PHE A 85 2.56 3.19 4.74
CA PHE A 85 1.52 4.21 4.91
C PHE A 85 0.18 3.66 4.42
N LEU A 86 -0.66 3.19 5.36
CA LEU A 86 -1.98 2.65 5.06
C LEU A 86 -3.05 3.76 5.07
N LYS A 87 -3.86 3.83 4.01
CA LYS A 87 -5.04 4.71 3.93
C LYS A 87 -6.28 3.96 3.52
N LEU A 88 -7.33 4.06 4.33
CA LEU A 88 -8.66 3.61 3.94
C LEU A 88 -9.31 4.63 2.99
N ARG A 89 -9.63 4.18 1.78
CA ARG A 89 -10.41 4.90 0.76
C ARG A 89 -11.85 4.43 0.81
N GLN A 90 -12.73 5.30 1.27
CA GLN A 90 -14.18 5.09 1.23
C GLN A 90 -14.91 6.30 0.65
N ARG A 91 -16.02 6.07 -0.05
CA ARG A 91 -16.91 7.16 -0.45
C ARG A 91 -17.45 7.81 0.82
N LYS A 92 -17.25 9.12 0.97
CA LYS A 92 -17.73 9.86 2.15
C LYS A 92 -19.26 9.84 2.19
N ALA A 93 -19.83 9.10 3.13
CA ALA A 93 -21.19 9.31 3.60
C ALA A 93 -21.14 10.35 4.73
N GLY A 94 -21.08 11.65 4.38
CA GLY A 94 -20.99 12.72 5.38
C GLY A 94 -19.67 12.78 6.17
N ARG A 95 -19.66 13.51 7.30
CA ARG A 95 -18.45 13.99 8.01
C ARG A 95 -17.72 12.96 8.90
N LEU A 96 -18.28 11.78 9.17
CA LEU A 96 -17.84 10.93 10.31
C LEU A 96 -17.06 9.65 9.93
N GLY A 97 -16.88 9.33 8.65
CA GLY A 97 -16.25 8.08 8.23
C GLY A 97 -14.75 8.18 8.02
N GLN A 98 -13.95 8.48 9.04
CA GLN A 98 -12.49 8.39 8.91
C GLN A 98 -11.95 7.31 9.85
N TYR A 99 -11.27 6.33 9.25
CA TYR A 99 -10.61 5.26 9.98
C TYR A 99 -9.38 5.79 10.71
N GLN A 100 -9.01 5.13 11.81
CA GLN A 100 -7.93 5.52 12.70
C GLN A 100 -6.63 5.75 11.92
N LYS A 101 -6.09 6.97 12.03
CA LYS A 101 -4.75 7.28 11.54
C LYS A 101 -3.75 6.50 12.38
N LEU A 102 -3.09 5.52 11.77
CA LEU A 102 -1.79 5.04 12.26
C LEU A 102 -0.80 6.18 12.00
N ASP A 103 -0.28 6.74 13.10
CA ASP A 103 0.72 7.80 13.22
C ASP A 103 0.92 8.72 12.01
N ALA A 104 0.23 9.87 12.04
CA ALA A 104 0.43 10.95 11.10
C ALA A 104 1.70 11.76 11.45
N VAL A 105 2.87 11.15 11.27
CA VAL A 105 4.10 11.93 11.10
C VAL A 105 4.06 12.47 9.67
N LYS A 106 3.93 13.80 9.54
CA LYS A 106 4.17 14.47 8.26
C LYS A 106 5.64 14.28 7.91
N GLU A 107 5.93 13.25 7.15
CA GLU A 107 7.27 12.97 6.69
C GLU A 107 7.30 13.18 5.17
N GLU A 108 7.78 14.36 4.80
CA GLU A 108 8.12 14.66 3.41
C GLU A 108 9.48 14.06 3.10
N PHE A 109 9.58 13.37 1.98
CA PHE A 109 10.84 12.77 1.54
C PHE A 109 10.99 12.91 0.03
N MET A 110 12.23 12.87 -0.42
CA MET A 110 12.55 13.02 -1.83
C MET A 110 12.54 11.64 -2.52
N VAL A 111 11.91 11.56 -3.67
CA VAL A 111 11.94 10.40 -4.57
C VAL A 111 12.44 10.81 -5.95
N GLN A 112 12.96 9.83 -6.70
CA GLN A 112 13.50 10.05 -8.04
C GLN A 112 12.67 9.36 -9.10
N GLU A 113 12.34 10.09 -10.16
CA GLU A 113 11.65 9.54 -11.33
C GLU A 113 12.13 10.27 -12.58
N ASN A 114 12.52 9.52 -13.63
CA ASN A 114 13.04 10.06 -14.89
C ASN A 114 14.16 11.11 -14.72
N GLY A 115 15.04 10.93 -13.73
CA GLY A 115 16.16 11.84 -13.47
C GLY A 115 15.76 13.15 -12.78
N LEU A 116 14.50 13.29 -12.36
CA LEU A 116 14.00 14.42 -11.59
C LEU A 116 13.75 14.01 -10.15
N ASN A 117 13.81 14.99 -9.24
CA ASN A 117 13.51 14.81 -7.82
C ASN A 117 12.12 15.37 -7.52
N PHE A 118 11.33 14.61 -6.77
CA PHE A 118 9.99 15.01 -6.32
C PHE A 118 9.93 14.91 -4.80
N LEU A 119 9.33 15.92 -4.16
CA LEU A 119 9.02 15.88 -2.74
C LEU A 119 7.63 15.24 -2.58
N VAL A 120 7.57 14.12 -1.85
CA VAL A 120 6.34 13.36 -1.65
C VAL A 120 6.00 13.27 -0.18
N ASN A 121 4.70 13.16 0.11
CA ASN A 121 4.18 12.94 1.44
C ASN A 121 3.12 11.83 1.38
N LEU A 122 3.34 10.74 2.12
CA LEU A 122 2.45 9.58 2.14
C LEU A 122 1.48 9.57 3.33
N SER A 123 1.63 10.48 4.30
CA SER A 123 0.77 10.61 5.50
C SER A 123 -0.67 11.04 5.20
#